data_AF-A0A920CSD4-F1
#
_entry.id   AF-A0A920CSD4-F1
#
_cell.length_a   1.000
_cell.length_b   1.000
_cell.length_c   1.000
_cell.angle_alpha   90.00
_cell.angle_beta   90.00
_cell.angle_gamma   90.00
#
_symmetry.space_group_name_H-M   'P 1'
#
loop_
_entity.id
_entity.type
_entity.pdbx_description
1 polymer ?
#
loop_
_entity_poly.entity_id
_entity_poly.type
_entity_poly.pdbx_seq_one_letter_code
_entity_poly.pdbx_strand_id
1 'polypeptide(L)'
;MRFRWKRESSRAACISATVTRVILRKLDMGAALELALPNYAVNPEAISQLEYKRLLKDSMKELKRIEESRQSCTGYQRQRG
;
A
#
# COMPACT_ATOMS: atom_id res chain seq x y z
N MET A 1 22.78 9.48 -6.20
CA MET A 1 21.98 10.18 -5.17
C MET A 1 21.35 9.15 -4.24
N ARG A 2 20.91 9.51 -3.02
CA ARG A 2 20.30 8.57 -2.06
C ARG A 2 18.76 8.60 -2.13
N PHE A 3 18.13 7.46 -1.88
CA PHE A 3 16.68 7.37 -1.67
C PHE A 3 16.27 8.18 -0.45
N ARG A 4 15.19 8.96 -0.58
CA ARG A 4 14.54 9.64 0.55
C ARG A 4 13.05 9.81 0.29
N TRP A 5 12.26 9.80 1.36
CA TRP A 5 10.85 10.19 1.29
C TRP A 5 10.71 11.69 1.03
N LYS A 6 9.71 12.10 0.23
CA LYS A 6 9.46 13.53 -0.05
C LYS A 6 9.00 14.30 1.20
N ARG A 7 8.21 13.65 2.05
CA ARG A 7 7.65 14.16 3.32
C ARG A 7 7.59 13.03 4.34
N GLU A 8 7.46 13.36 5.61
CA GLU A 8 7.30 12.39 6.70
C GLU A 8 6.13 11.42 6.46
N SER A 9 4.99 11.94 5.99
CA SER A 9 3.80 11.13 5.67
C SER A 9 3.88 10.36 4.35
N SER A 10 4.93 10.55 3.55
CA SER A 10 5.01 9.97 2.19
C SER A 10 5.08 8.45 2.20
N ARG A 11 5.69 7.85 3.21
CA ARG A 11 5.75 6.38 3.34
C ARG A 11 4.34 5.79 3.50
N ALA A 12 3.56 6.33 4.44
CA ALA A 12 2.19 5.89 4.67
C ALA A 12 1.31 6.14 3.43
N ALA A 13 1.43 7.32 2.81
CA ALA A 13 0.68 7.64 1.59
C ALA A 13 1.04 6.69 0.42
N CYS A 14 2.31 6.30 0.28
CA CYS A 14 2.76 5.33 -0.70
C CYS A 14 2.11 3.95 -0.49
N ILE A 15 2.06 3.49 0.77
CA ILE A 15 1.39 2.23 1.14
C ILE A 15 -0.11 2.31 0.79
N SER A 16 -0.81 3.37 1.21
CA SER A 16 -2.24 3.54 0.91
C SER A 16 -2.51 3.61 -0.59
N ALA A 17 -1.68 4.31 -1.37
CA ALA A 17 -1.79 4.40 -2.82
C ALA A 17 -1.54 3.04 -3.51
N THR A 18 -0.58 2.27 -3.01
CA THR A 18 -0.27 0.91 -3.47
C THR A 18 -1.49 0.01 -3.27
N VAL A 19 -2.01 -0.06 -2.04
CA VAL A 19 -3.17 -0.88 -1.68
C VAL A 19 -4.42 -0.47 -2.47
N THR A 20 -4.66 0.84 -2.62
CA THR A 20 -5.77 1.36 -3.42
C THR A 20 -5.68 0.90 -4.88
N ARG A 21 -4.48 0.90 -5.47
CA ARG A 21 -4.25 0.41 -6.84
C ARG A 21 -4.49 -1.08 -6.96
N VAL A 22 -4.05 -1.88 -5.99
CA VAL A 22 -4.33 -3.33 -5.97
C VAL A 22 -5.84 -3.58 -5.93
N ILE A 23 -6.58 -2.89 -5.05
CA ILE A 23 -8.03 -3.08 -4.90
C ILE A 23 -8.80 -2.61 -6.13
N LEU A 24 -8.54 -1.39 -6.62
CA LEU A 24 -9.35 -0.76 -7.67
C LEU A 24 -8.93 -1.17 -9.08
N ARG A 25 -7.64 -1.41 -9.30
CA ARG A 25 -7.09 -1.69 -10.64
C ARG A 25 -6.65 -3.14 -10.83
N LYS A 26 -6.84 -4.00 -9.82
CA LYS A 26 -6.44 -5.43 -9.84
C LYS A 26 -4.97 -5.63 -10.26
N LEU A 27 -4.11 -4.69 -9.85
CA LEU A 27 -2.67 -4.79 -10.11
C LEU A 27 -2.01 -5.72 -9.10
N ASP A 28 -0.92 -6.36 -9.51
CA ASP A 28 -0.01 -7.00 -8.58
C ASP A 28 0.58 -5.97 -7.59
N MET A 29 0.83 -6.40 -6.36
CA MET A 29 1.32 -5.53 -5.29
C MET A 29 2.68 -4.89 -5.65
N GLY A 30 3.57 -5.64 -6.29
CA GLY A 30 4.87 -5.12 -6.75
C GLY A 30 4.70 -4.04 -7.80
N ALA A 31 3.93 -4.33 -8.85
CA ALA A 31 3.63 -3.36 -9.91
C ALA A 31 2.93 -2.10 -9.37
N ALA A 32 2.00 -2.26 -8.42
CA ALA A 32 1.33 -1.15 -7.77
C ALA A 32 2.31 -0.27 -6.98
N LEU A 33 3.27 -0.87 -6.28
CA LEU A 33 4.28 -0.17 -5.49
C LEU A 33 5.26 0.59 -6.40
N GLU A 34 5.74 -0.03 -7.47
CA GLU A 34 6.62 0.60 -8.46
C GLU A 34 5.97 1.84 -9.09
N LEU A 35 4.67 1.77 -9.38
CA LEU A 35 3.92 2.93 -9.90
C LEU A 35 3.64 4.01 -8.84
N ALA A 36 3.61 3.63 -7.56
CA ALA A 36 3.37 4.58 -6.46
C ALA A 36 4.65 5.34 -6.10
N LEU A 37 5.78 4.64 -5.98
CA LEU A 37 7.06 5.14 -5.47
C LEU A 37 7.51 6.51 -6.04
N PRO A 38 7.50 6.76 -7.37
CA PRO A 38 7.94 8.04 -7.94
C PRO A 38 7.15 9.26 -7.46
N ASN A 39 5.90 9.05 -7.04
CA ASN A 39 5.05 10.12 -6.53
C ASN A 39 5.43 10.53 -5.10
N TYR A 40 6.00 9.61 -4.31
CA TYR A 40 6.19 9.78 -2.86
C TYR A 40 7.67 9.79 -2.41
N ALA A 41 8.58 9.34 -3.27
CA ALA A 41 10.01 9.30 -2.99
C ALA A 41 10.81 10.18 -3.96
N VAL A 42 11.98 10.63 -3.49
CA VAL A 42 13.03 11.21 -4.32
C VAL A 42 14.04 10.09 -4.58
N ASN A 43 14.43 9.92 -5.85
CA ASN A 43 15.29 8.83 -6.33
C ASN A 43 14.71 7.44 -5.97
N PRO A 44 13.46 7.13 -6.38
CA PRO A 44 12.83 5.84 -6.09
C PRO A 44 13.66 4.63 -6.56
N GLU A 45 14.43 4.77 -7.62
CA GLU A 45 15.33 3.75 -8.18
C GLU A 45 16.50 3.39 -7.23
N ALA A 46 16.83 4.27 -6.28
CA ALA A 46 17.87 4.03 -5.29
C ALA A 46 17.33 3.33 -4.03
N ILE A 47 16.07 2.86 -4.03
CA ILE A 47 15.50 2.14 -2.89
C ILE A 47 16.27 0.84 -2.63
N SER A 48 16.59 0.57 -1.35
CA SER A 48 17.23 -0.69 -1.00
C SER A 48 16.25 -1.85 -1.12
N GLN A 49 16.75 -3.04 -1.47
CA GLN A 49 15.92 -4.25 -1.51
C GLN A 49 15.23 -4.55 -0.18
N LEU A 50 15.89 -4.22 0.94
CA LEU A 50 15.32 -4.40 2.27
C LEU A 50 14.13 -3.47 2.50
N GLU A 51 14.25 -2.19 2.15
CA GLU A 51 13.15 -1.23 2.29
C GLU A 51 12.00 -1.58 1.34
N TYR A 52 12.31 -1.99 0.12
CA TYR A 52 11.30 -2.48 -0.83
C TYR A 52 10.50 -3.67 -0.27
N LYS A 53 11.19 -4.68 0.28
CA LYS A 53 10.55 -5.83 0.94
C LYS A 53 9.69 -5.41 2.15
N ARG A 54 10.15 -4.43 2.93
CA ARG A 54 9.37 -3.88 4.06
C ARG A 54 8.09 -3.20 3.57
N LEU A 55 8.17 -2.40 2.51
CA LEU A 55 7.01 -1.72 1.93
C LEU A 55 5.98 -2.71 1.39
N LEU A 56 6.43 -3.77 0.71
CA LEU A 56 5.54 -4.84 0.25
C LEU A 56 4.83 -5.51 1.42
N LYS A 57 5.58 -5.90 2.47
CA LYS A 57 5.02 -6.53 3.66
C LYS A 57 4.00 -5.63 4.36
N ASP A 58 4.31 -4.35 4.51
CA ASP A 58 3.41 -3.38 5.14
C ASP A 58 2.14 -3.16 4.30
N SER A 59 2.29 -3.09 2.98
CA SER A 59 1.15 -2.96 2.05
C SER A 59 0.25 -4.20 2.06
N MET A 60 0.83 -5.40 2.11
CA MET A 60 0.07 -6.65 2.27
C MET A 60 -0.67 -6.69 3.60
N LYS A 61 -0.04 -6.25 4.70
CA LYS A 61 -0.69 -6.18 6.02
C LYS A 61 -1.88 -5.24 6.00
N GLU A 62 -1.74 -4.07 5.37
CA GLU A 62 -2.81 -3.09 5.27
C GLU A 62 -3.95 -3.57 4.35
N LEU A 63 -3.62 -4.23 3.23
CA LEU A 63 -4.62 -4.88 2.38
C LEU A 63 -5.43 -5.92 3.17
N LYS A 64 -4.74 -6.81 3.90
CA LYS A 64 -5.40 -7.83 4.73
C LYS A 64 -6.32 -7.21 5.77
N ARG A 65 -5.88 -6.12 6.43
CA ARG A 65 -6.69 -5.38 7.40
C ARG A 65 -7.97 -4.81 6.76
N ILE A 66 -7.88 -4.28 5.54
CA ILE A 66 -9.04 -3.79 4.79
C ILE A 66 -9.98 -4.95 4.43
N GLU A 67 -9.45 -6.08 3.98
CA GLU A 67 -10.24 -7.28 3.68
C GLU A 67 -10.97 -7.83 4.92
N GLU A 68 -10.29 -7.93 6.05
CA GLU A 68 -10.87 -8.33 7.34
C GLU A 68 -11.96 -7.35 7.80
N SER A 69 -11.71 -6.04 7.64
CA SER A 69 -12.69 -5.00 7.98
C SER A 69 -13.93 -5.04 7.06
N ARG A 70 -13.75 -5.40 5.78
CA ARG A 70 -14.86 -5.62 4.84
C ARG A 70 -15.67 -6.87 5.22
N GLN A 71 -15.00 -7.96 5.60
CA GLN A 71 -15.66 -9.20 6.04
C GLN A 71 -16.45 -8.99 7.33
N SER A 72 -15.90 -8.29 8.32
CA SER A 72 -16.61 -8.03 9.58
C SER A 72 -17.84 -7.13 9.41
N CYS A 73 -17.82 -6.18 8.47
CA CYS A 73 -18.98 -5.35 8.15
C CYS A 73 -20.14 -6.13 7.50
N THR A 74 -19.88 -7.27 6.84
CA THR A 74 -20.96 -8.11 6.28
C THR A 74 -21.81 -8.83 7.35
N GLY A 75 -21.31 -8.95 8.58
CA GLY A 75 -22.06 -9.55 9.69
C GLY A 75 -23.15 -8.63 10.27
N TYR A 76 -22.92 -7.31 10.30
CA TYR A 76 -23.86 -6.34 10.88
C TYR A 76 -25.09 -6.04 10.01
N GLN A 77 -25.03 -6.28 8.70
CA GLN A 77 -26.18 -6.06 7.80
C GLN A 77 -27.25 -7.16 7.88
N ARG A 78 -26.96 -8.34 8.45
CA ARG A 78 -27.95 -9.44 8.56
C ARG A 78 -28.90 -9.34 9.76
N GLN A 79 -28.71 -8.39 10.67
CA GLN A 79 -29.57 -8.21 11.86
C GLN A 79 -30.57 -7.04 11.75
N ARG A 80 -30.70 -6.42 10.58
CA ARG A 80 -31.70 -5.35 10.33
C ARG A 80 -32.57 -5.65 9.11
N GLY A 81 -32.95 -6.91 8.93
CA GLY A 81 -33.99 -7.35 7.99
C GLY A 81 -35.11 -8.01 8.75
#